data_AF-A0A6A4HZ19-F1
#
_entry.id   AF-A0A6A4HZ19-F1
#
_cell.length_a   1.000
_cell.length_b   1.000
_cell.length_c   1.000
_cell.angle_alpha   90.00
_cell.angle_beta   90.00
_cell.angle_gamma   90.00
#
_symmetry.space_group_name_H-M   'P 1'
#
loop_
_entity.id
_entity.type
_entity.pdbx_description
1 polymer ?
#
loop_
_entity_poly.entity_id
_entity_poly.type
_entity_poly.pdbx_seq_one_letter_code
_entity_poly.pdbx_strand_id
1 'polypeptide(L)'
;ENMYGMDESGFLPSNQGCQRVLGRRGTKTQHKQGNANRENVTVIVTICGDGTTLKPTIIFKGKNFIVSISDNSWTDTELALQWI
;
A
#
# COMPACT_ATOMS: atom_id res chain seq x y z
N GLU A 1 5.59 -15.31 28.65
CA GLU A 1 5.98 -15.43 27.24
C GLU A 1 5.22 -14.38 26.45
N ASN A 2 5.88 -13.67 25.55
CA ASN A 2 5.19 -12.68 24.70
C ASN A 2 4.62 -13.42 23.48
N MET A 3 3.31 -13.34 23.28
CA MET A 3 2.64 -13.90 22.10
C MET A 3 2.58 -12.82 21.02
N TYR A 4 3.00 -13.15 19.80
CA TYR A 4 2.94 -12.24 18.65
C TYR A 4 2.01 -12.81 17.57
N GLY A 5 1.12 -11.98 17.05
CA GLY A 5 0.31 -12.25 15.88
C GLY A 5 0.85 -11.44 14.70
N MET A 6 1.15 -12.10 13.58
CA MET A 6 1.59 -11.46 12.34
C MET A 6 0.60 -11.76 11.23
N ASP A 7 0.25 -10.75 10.45
CA ASP A 7 -0.62 -10.89 9.28
C ASP A 7 -0.18 -9.97 8.13
N GLU A 8 -0.58 -10.35 6.92
CA GLU A 8 -0.29 -9.63 5.68
C GLU A 8 -1.58 -9.02 5.10
N SER A 9 -1.58 -7.70 4.87
CA SER A 9 -2.70 -7.01 4.22
C SER A 9 -2.24 -6.28 2.95
N GLY A 10 -2.91 -6.57 1.84
CA GLY A 10 -2.70 -5.90 0.55
C GLY A 10 -3.56 -4.65 0.39
N PHE A 11 -2.96 -3.56 -0.06
CA PHE A 11 -3.59 -2.27 -0.32
C PHE A 11 -3.31 -1.82 -1.75
N LEU A 12 -4.37 -1.49 -2.47
CA LEU A 12 -4.25 -0.95 -3.81
C LEU A 12 -4.08 0.58 -3.72
N PRO A 13 -3.00 1.15 -4.29
CA PRO A 13 -2.76 2.58 -4.30
C PRO A 13 -3.88 3.26 -5.07
N SER A 14 -4.41 4.30 -4.45
CA SER A 14 -5.74 4.86 -4.65
C SER A 14 -6.20 4.99 -6.11
N ASN A 15 -7.21 4.19 -6.48
CA ASN A 15 -8.28 4.63 -7.39
C ASN A 15 -9.61 3.90 -7.08
N GLN A 16 -9.79 3.45 -5.85
CA GLN A 16 -10.99 2.76 -5.40
C GLN A 16 -11.90 3.76 -4.70
N GLY A 17 -12.96 4.18 -5.39
CA GLY A 17 -13.98 5.09 -4.88
C GLY A 17 -14.78 5.74 -5.99
N CYS A 18 -16.01 6.16 -5.70
CA CYS A 18 -16.79 6.99 -6.61
C CYS A 18 -16.31 8.44 -6.52
N GLN A 19 -15.87 9.02 -7.64
CA GLN A 19 -15.59 10.46 -7.72
C GLN A 19 -16.82 11.22 -8.22
N ARG A 20 -17.04 12.42 -7.68
CA ARG A 20 -17.99 13.37 -8.25
C ARG A 20 -17.36 13.99 -9.49
N VAL A 21 -18.09 13.96 -10.61
CA VAL A 21 -17.65 14.52 -11.89
C VAL A 21 -18.77 15.36 -12.51
N LEU A 22 -18.40 16.41 -13.23
CA LEU A 22 -19.36 17.18 -14.02
C LEU A 22 -19.61 16.44 -15.33
N GLY A 23 -20.87 16.07 -15.57
CA GLY A 23 -21.28 15.30 -16.74
C GLY A 23 -22.25 16.05 -17.64
N ARG A 24 -22.52 15.48 -18.81
CA ARG A 24 -23.50 16.02 -19.75
C ARG A 24 -24.91 15.93 -19.13
N ARG A 25 -25.76 16.93 -19.40
CA ARG A 25 -27.17 16.93 -18.98
C ARG A 25 -27.86 15.64 -19.46
N GLY A 26 -28.45 14.89 -18.54
CA GLY A 26 -29.14 13.62 -18.80
C GLY A 26 -28.31 12.35 -18.61
N THR A 27 -27.00 12.46 -18.34
CA THR A 27 -26.14 11.30 -18.11
C THR A 27 -25.98 11.03 -16.61
N LYS A 28 -26.50 9.89 -16.13
CA LYS A 28 -26.47 9.51 -14.70
C LYS A 28 -25.14 8.90 -14.25
N THR A 29 -24.42 8.24 -15.16
CA THR A 29 -23.19 7.50 -14.84
C THR A 29 -22.08 7.95 -15.78
N GLN A 30 -20.95 8.35 -15.22
CA GLN A 30 -19.76 8.72 -15.96
C GLN A 30 -18.68 7.68 -15.71
N HIS A 31 -18.17 7.08 -16.78
CA HIS A 31 -17.09 6.10 -16.69
C HIS A 31 -15.75 6.82 -16.69
N LYS A 32 -15.02 6.71 -15.57
CA LYS A 32 -13.60 7.06 -15.53
C LYS A 32 -12.82 5.86 -16.07
N GLN A 33 -12.10 6.02 -17.17
CA GLN A 33 -11.03 5.08 -17.51
C GLN A 33 -9.98 5.19 -16.40
N GLY A 34 -9.94 4.19 -15.53
CA GLY A 34 -8.89 4.07 -14.53
C GLY A 34 -7.60 3.64 -15.19
N ASN A 35 -6.48 4.22 -14.76
CA ASN A 35 -5.17 3.65 -15.06
C ASN A 35 -5.13 2.24 -14.46
N ALA A 36 -4.83 1.23 -15.27
CA ALA A 36 -4.77 -0.17 -14.85
C ALA A 36 -3.48 -0.48 -14.05
N ASN A 37 -2.98 0.49 -13.29
CA ASN A 37 -1.78 0.31 -12.51
C ASN A 37 -2.13 -0.45 -11.22
N ARG A 38 -2.23 -1.78 -11.35
CA ARG A 38 -2.45 -2.73 -10.25
C ARG A 38 -1.15 -2.95 -9.47
N GLU A 39 -0.50 -1.88 -9.06
CA GLU A 39 0.66 -1.96 -8.17
C GLU A 39 0.14 -2.23 -6.76
N ASN A 40 0.00 -3.49 -6.33
CA ASN A 40 -0.41 -3.77 -4.96
C ASN A 40 0.72 -3.38 -3.99
N VAL A 41 0.38 -2.69 -2.91
CA VAL A 41 1.28 -2.40 -1.79
C VAL A 41 0.90 -3.36 -0.67
N THR A 42 1.85 -4.17 -0.20
CA THR A 42 1.61 -5.11 0.88
C THR A 42 2.13 -4.53 2.19
N VAL A 43 1.38 -4.65 3.27
CA VAL A 43 1.83 -4.26 4.62
C VAL A 43 1.83 -5.50 5.51
N ILE A 44 2.97 -5.77 6.14
CA ILE A 44 3.11 -6.79 7.19
C ILE A 44 2.95 -6.09 8.54
N VAL A 45 1.95 -6.51 9.31
CA VAL A 45 1.66 -5.97 10.64
C VAL A 45 1.93 -7.05 11.68
N THR A 46 2.57 -6.67 12.79
CA THR A 46 2.78 -7.57 13.93
C THR A 46 2.27 -6.92 15.21
N ILE A 47 1.35 -7.60 15.87
CA ILE A 47 0.76 -7.21 17.15
C ILE A 47 1.27 -8.12 18.26
N CYS A 48 1.49 -7.57 19.45
CA CYS A 48 1.84 -8.31 20.65
C CYS A 48 0.61 -8.50 21.53
N GLY A 49 0.54 -9.60 22.26
CA GLY A 49 -0.55 -9.90 23.20
C GLY A 49 -0.68 -8.90 24.37
N ASP A 50 0.34 -8.07 24.60
CA ASP A 50 0.32 -6.96 25.55
C ASP A 50 -0.33 -5.66 24.98
N GLY A 51 -0.79 -5.70 23.73
CA GLY A 51 -1.41 -4.57 23.04
C GLY A 51 -0.42 -3.62 22.35
N THR A 52 0.89 -3.87 22.44
CA THR A 52 1.89 -3.14 21.65
C THR A 52 1.98 -3.67 20.22
N THR A 53 2.52 -2.88 19.32
CA THR A 53 2.73 -3.28 17.92
C THR A 53 4.16 -2.98 17.48
N LEU A 54 4.71 -3.84 16.63
CA LEU A 54 5.96 -3.55 15.94
C LEU A 54 5.69 -2.56 14.80
N LYS A 55 6.72 -1.81 14.41
CA LYS A 55 6.64 -0.92 13.25
C LYS A 55 6.25 -1.75 12.01
N PRO A 56 5.16 -1.41 11.29
CA PRO A 56 4.75 -2.15 10.10
C PRO A 56 5.81 -2.10 9.00
N THR A 57 5.98 -3.20 8.27
CA THR A 57 6.85 -3.28 7.09
C THR A 57 6.00 -3.11 5.84
N ILE A 58 6.36 -2.13 4.99
CA ILE A 58 5.65 -1.84 3.74
C ILE A 58 6.47 -2.37 2.57
N ILE A 59 5.87 -3.27 1.80
CA ILE A 59 6.47 -3.89 0.62
C ILE A 59 5.81 -3.29 -0.62
N PHE A 60 6.59 -2.55 -1.40
CA PHE A 60 6.18 -2.05 -2.71
C PHE A 60 6.49 -3.08 -3.79
N LYS A 61 5.73 -3.04 -4.89
CA LYS A 61 6.07 -3.81 -6.07
C LYS A 61 7.46 -3.40 -6.57
N GLY A 62 8.37 -4.36 -6.67
CA GLY A 62 9.67 -4.16 -7.28
C GLY A 62 9.51 -3.66 -8.72
N LYS A 63 9.92 -2.43 -8.98
CA LYS A 63 10.29 -1.97 -10.31
C LYS A 63 11.78 -2.28 -10.47
N ASN A 64 12.27 -2.47 -11.68
CA ASN A 64 13.70 -2.72 -11.98
C ASN A 64 14.59 -1.49 -11.65
N PHE A 65 14.47 -0.93 -10.45
CA PHE A 65 15.34 0.08 -9.91
C PHE A 65 16.28 -0.61 -8.94
N ILE A 66 17.57 -0.45 -9.19
CA ILE A 66 18.60 -0.66 -8.17
C ILE A 66 18.45 0.51 -7.20
N VAL A 67 17.44 0.45 -6.33
CA VAL A 67 17.34 1.33 -5.16
C VAL A 67 18.23 0.68 -4.12
N SER A 68 19.34 1.35 -3.80
CA SER A 68 20.25 1.10 -2.68
C SER A 68 20.05 -0.25 -1.99
N ILE A 69 20.86 -1.22 -2.39
CA ILE A 69 20.97 -2.53 -1.74
C ILE A 69 21.41 -2.27 -0.30
N SER A 70 20.49 -2.37 0.66
CA SER A 70 20.85 -2.89 1.97
C SER A 70 21.26 -4.34 1.77
N ASP A 71 22.17 -4.87 2.58
CA ASP A 71 22.65 -6.27 2.43
C ASP A 71 21.51 -7.31 2.39
N ASN A 72 20.30 -6.94 2.87
CA ASN A 72 19.11 -7.79 2.85
C ASN A 72 18.12 -7.51 1.68
N SER A 73 18.41 -6.61 0.75
CA SER A 73 17.58 -6.31 -0.44
C SER A 73 16.15 -5.79 -0.16
N TRP A 74 15.90 -5.19 1.02
CA TRP A 74 14.61 -4.58 1.35
C TRP A 74 14.72 -3.05 1.45
N THR A 75 13.71 -2.34 0.94
CA THR A 75 13.52 -0.90 1.21
C THR A 75 13.14 -0.71 2.66
N ASP A 76 14.01 -0.03 3.43
CA ASP A 76 13.72 0.34 4.81
C ASP A 76 12.56 1.36 4.88
N THR A 77 11.89 1.36 6.02
CA THR A 77 10.75 2.22 6.38
C THR A 77 10.96 3.70 6.14
N GLU A 78 12.20 4.22 6.18
CA GLU A 78 12.48 5.63 5.92
C GLU A 78 12.20 6.01 4.46
N LEU A 79 12.60 5.15 3.52
CA LEU A 79 12.29 5.34 2.09
C LEU A 79 10.79 5.16 1.83
N ALA A 80 10.13 4.25 2.57
CA ALA A 80 8.68 4.07 2.47
C ALA A 80 7.90 5.33 2.90
N LEU A 81 8.36 6.05 3.93
CA LEU A 81 7.73 7.29 4.39
C LEU A 81 7.86 8.44 3.38
N GLN A 82 8.92 8.47 2.57
CA GLN A 82 9.10 9.50 1.54
C GLN A 82 8.15 9.34 0.34
N TRP A 83 7.59 8.14 0.16
CA TRP A 83 6.66 7.81 -0.94
C TRP A 83 5.18 8.01 -0.60
N ILE A 84 4.85 8.25 0.68
CA ILE A 84 3.50 8.61 1.16
C ILE A 84 3.28 10.11 1.02
#